data_AF-A0A7X9CRG2-F1
#
_entry.id   AF-A0A7X9CRG2-F1
#
_cell.length_a   1.000
_cell.length_b   1.000
_cell.length_c   1.000
_cell.angle_alpha   90.00
_cell.angle_beta   90.00
_cell.angle_gamma   90.00
#
_symmetry.space_group_name_H-M   'P 1'
#
loop_
_entity.id
_entity.type
_entity.pdbx_description
1 polymer ?
#
loop_
_entity_poly.entity_id
_entity_poly.type
_entity_poly.pdbx_seq_one_letter_code
_entity_poly.pdbx_strand_id
1 'polypeptide(L)'
;MKYRVQPYQVDIGETPIENIFLNQYLQLADGNSLKVYLYAIKNAKDPNAKEILTDQEIASDLGLTLREVKESWEFWLNEGIVKRVYDEETNQEITYFLSIREIVLGEIERAEYIPEEKTNMPNNSNSISQMFEEIESFLQIELNANELEKILNHIEDLGQEPEIIVEGFKFSDRKYGKRNLNYVLGILRNWHLDGIDTMEDLKKARERKNTKAKKIKLKRSYYRPKNNLEKAQVLEQNTGDEDGKKPKNIDDILLQRMIDKKKDNQKGE
;
A
#
# COMPACT_ATOMS: atom_id res chain seq x y z
N MET A 1 36.01 8.56 -11.54
CA MET A 1 35.46 9.34 -10.41
C MET A 1 36.12 8.87 -9.13
N LYS A 2 36.41 9.77 -8.18
CA LYS A 2 36.94 9.41 -6.87
C LYS A 2 35.79 9.48 -5.86
N TYR A 3 35.52 8.35 -5.21
CA TYR A 3 34.53 8.25 -4.13
C TYR A 3 35.28 8.34 -2.80
N ARG A 4 34.74 9.11 -1.85
CA ARG A 4 35.25 9.21 -0.47
C ARG A 4 34.09 9.24 0.50
N VAL A 5 34.24 8.57 1.64
CA VAL A 5 33.34 8.64 2.79
C VAL A 5 33.99 9.57 3.81
N GLN A 6 33.21 10.47 4.41
CA GLN A 6 33.68 11.36 5.46
C GLN A 6 33.87 10.55 6.76
N PRO A 7 35.04 10.57 7.40
CA PRO A 7 35.23 9.88 8.67
C PRO A 7 34.44 10.58 9.79
N TYR A 8 33.87 9.79 10.70
CA TYR A 8 33.20 10.31 11.89
C TYR A 8 34.20 10.98 12.83
N GLN A 9 33.84 12.14 13.38
CA GLN A 9 34.63 12.81 14.43
C GLN A 9 34.31 12.27 15.83
N VAL A 10 33.09 11.76 16.01
CA VAL A 10 32.60 11.06 17.20
C VAL A 10 31.69 9.95 16.70
N ASP A 11 31.93 8.71 17.14
CA ASP A 11 31.05 7.59 16.83
C ASP A 11 29.91 7.55 17.86
N ILE A 12 28.70 7.84 17.39
CA ILE A 12 27.46 7.79 18.18
C ILE A 12 26.60 6.56 17.83
N GLY A 13 27.19 5.62 17.07
CA GLY A 13 26.53 4.40 16.61
C GLY A 13 25.61 4.61 15.41
N GLU A 14 25.38 3.53 14.69
CA GLU A 14 24.38 3.42 13.63
C GLU A 14 23.54 2.15 13.85
N THR A 15 22.25 2.21 13.55
CA THR A 15 21.35 1.05 13.64
C THR A 15 20.99 0.60 12.23
N PRO A 16 21.65 -0.45 11.70
CA PRO A 16 21.35 -0.94 10.36
C PRO A 16 19.98 -1.62 10.35
N ILE A 17 19.15 -1.26 9.37
CA ILE A 17 17.83 -1.83 9.11
C ILE A 17 17.87 -2.54 7.77
N GLU A 18 17.21 -3.69 7.67
CA GLU A 18 17.14 -4.44 6.41
C GLU A 18 16.39 -3.64 5.34
N ASN A 19 16.93 -3.55 4.11
CA ASN A 19 16.22 -2.87 3.03
C ASN A 19 14.86 -3.50 2.70
N ILE A 20 14.72 -4.81 2.96
CA ILE A 20 13.42 -5.51 2.82
C ILE A 20 12.40 -4.89 3.77
N PHE A 21 12.80 -4.53 5.01
CA PHE A 21 11.94 -3.81 5.94
C PHE A 21 11.46 -2.48 5.34
N LEU A 22 12.39 -1.68 4.84
CA LEU A 22 12.10 -0.36 4.28
C LEU A 22 11.19 -0.45 3.05
N ASN A 23 11.37 -1.47 2.22
CA ASN A 23 10.58 -1.66 1.01
C ASN A 23 9.15 -2.16 1.31
N GLN A 24 8.99 -3.00 2.34
CA GLN A 24 7.72 -3.67 2.62
C GLN A 24 6.88 -2.94 3.68
N TYR A 25 7.48 -2.50 4.79
CA TYR A 25 6.73 -2.06 5.97
C TYR A 25 6.72 -0.54 6.17
N LEU A 26 7.67 0.21 5.57
CA LEU A 26 7.77 1.67 5.78
C LEU A 26 6.50 2.44 5.38
N GLN A 27 5.77 1.97 4.36
CA GLN A 27 4.51 2.61 3.91
C GLN A 27 3.26 2.03 4.59
N LEU A 28 3.41 0.92 5.32
CA LEU A 28 2.29 0.20 5.94
C LEU A 28 2.11 0.60 7.40
N ALA A 29 3.22 0.68 8.12
CA ALA A 29 3.22 1.06 9.52
C ALA A 29 2.90 2.55 9.68
N ASP A 30 2.09 2.87 10.67
CA ASP A 30 1.87 4.26 11.06
C ASP A 30 3.13 4.85 11.71
N GLY A 31 3.14 6.18 11.86
CA GLY A 31 4.31 6.89 12.38
C GLY A 31 4.69 6.49 13.81
N ASN A 32 3.75 6.08 14.65
CA ASN A 32 4.03 5.63 16.02
C ASN A 32 4.61 4.22 16.00
N SER A 33 4.00 3.30 15.23
CA SER A 33 4.52 1.94 15.06
C SER A 33 5.96 1.93 14.55
N LEU A 34 6.29 2.79 13.58
CA LEU A 34 7.67 2.94 13.09
C LEU A 34 8.63 3.46 14.16
N LYS A 35 8.21 4.47 14.95
CA LYS A 35 9.03 5.00 16.05
C LYS A 35 9.32 3.93 17.09
N VAL A 36 8.31 3.17 17.51
CA VAL A 36 8.44 2.10 18.50
C VAL A 36 9.41 1.04 18.00
N TYR A 37 9.24 0.56 16.77
CA TYR A 37 10.13 -0.45 16.18
C TYR A 37 11.58 0.03 16.11
N LEU A 38 11.81 1.22 15.53
CA LEU A 38 13.16 1.76 15.34
C LEU A 38 13.85 2.07 16.66
N TYR A 39 13.11 2.58 17.65
CA TYR A 39 13.65 2.85 18.98
C TYR A 39 14.04 1.57 19.70
N ALA A 40 13.16 0.57 19.68
CA ALA A 40 13.42 -0.69 20.37
C ALA A 40 14.54 -1.50 19.68
N ILE A 41 14.60 -1.56 18.35
CA ILE A 41 15.69 -2.24 17.64
C ILE A 41 17.03 -1.51 17.79
N LYS A 42 17.02 -0.17 17.88
CA LYS A 42 18.21 0.62 18.21
C LYS A 42 18.76 0.24 19.58
N ASN A 43 17.89 0.08 20.58
CA ASN A 43 18.31 -0.35 21.91
C ASN A 43 18.76 -1.82 21.92
N ALA A 44 18.04 -2.71 21.25
CA ALA A 44 18.40 -4.14 21.19
C ALA A 44 19.75 -4.40 20.49
N LYS A 45 20.17 -3.53 19.55
CA LYS A 45 21.46 -3.64 18.83
C LYS A 45 22.60 -2.85 19.46
N ASP A 46 22.31 -1.97 20.42
CA ASP A 46 23.32 -1.12 21.06
C ASP A 46 23.95 -1.87 22.24
N PRO A 47 25.24 -2.25 22.17
CA PRO A 47 25.89 -3.00 23.24
C PRO A 47 25.96 -2.27 24.59
N ASN A 48 25.75 -0.96 24.59
CA ASN A 48 25.74 -0.12 25.79
C ASN A 48 24.32 0.23 26.25
N ALA A 49 23.29 -0.29 25.58
CA ALA A 49 21.92 -0.05 25.98
C ALA A 49 21.61 -0.71 27.34
N LYS A 50 20.57 -0.18 27.97
CA LYS A 50 19.99 -0.77 29.18
C LYS A 50 19.49 -2.18 28.87
N GLU A 51 19.80 -3.12 29.76
CA GLU A 51 19.45 -4.53 29.63
C GLU A 51 17.92 -4.77 29.54
N ILE A 52 17.12 -3.96 30.24
CA ILE A 52 15.66 -4.05 30.24
C ILE A 52 15.06 -2.71 29.83
N LEU A 53 14.34 -2.71 28.71
CA LEU A 53 13.57 -1.58 28.21
C LEU A 53 12.07 -1.89 28.35
N THR A 54 11.37 -1.11 29.18
CA THR A 54 9.94 -1.32 29.45
C THR A 54 9.05 -0.52 28.50
N ASP A 55 7.81 -0.99 28.29
CA ASP A 55 6.83 -0.27 27.46
C ASP A 55 6.51 1.14 28.00
N GLN A 56 6.59 1.34 29.32
CA GLN A 56 6.43 2.67 29.94
C GLN A 56 7.60 3.61 29.60
N GLU A 57 8.82 3.09 29.55
CA GLU A 57 10.00 3.87 29.15
C GLU A 57 9.91 4.23 27.66
N ILE A 58 9.56 3.28 26.80
CA ILE A 58 9.32 3.52 25.37
C ILE A 58 8.26 4.62 25.18
N ALA A 59 7.15 4.53 25.93
CA ALA A 59 6.09 5.52 25.88
C ALA A 59 6.60 6.91 26.29
N SER A 60 7.32 7.00 27.41
CA SER A 60 7.89 8.25 27.91
C SER A 60 8.89 8.86 26.92
N ASP A 61 9.84 8.06 26.42
CA ASP A 61 10.94 8.52 25.56
C ASP A 61 10.45 8.97 24.19
N LEU A 62 9.40 8.33 23.66
CA LEU A 62 8.83 8.65 22.35
C LEU A 62 7.68 9.67 22.41
N GLY A 63 7.26 10.07 23.62
CA GLY A 63 6.11 10.95 23.82
C GLY A 63 4.79 10.31 23.38
N LEU A 64 4.65 9.00 23.60
CA LEU A 64 3.48 8.19 23.27
C LEU A 64 2.75 7.78 24.55
N THR A 65 1.48 7.41 24.41
CA THR A 65 0.75 6.73 25.48
C THR A 65 1.12 5.26 25.54
N LEU A 66 1.01 4.64 26.73
CA LEU A 66 1.24 3.19 26.88
C LEU A 66 0.33 2.37 25.96
N ARG A 67 -0.89 2.86 25.70
CA ARG A 67 -1.82 2.23 24.76
C ARG A 67 -1.27 2.23 23.34
N GLU A 68 -0.77 3.37 22.84
CA GLU A 68 -0.17 3.46 21.50
C GLU A 68 1.06 2.57 21.35
N VAL A 69 1.87 2.42 22.41
CA VAL A 69 3.00 1.49 22.40
C VAL A 69 2.51 0.03 22.31
N LYS A 70 1.47 -0.35 23.05
CA LYS A 70 0.88 -1.69 22.97
C LYS A 70 0.27 -1.97 21.60
N GLU A 71 -0.51 -1.03 21.06
CA GLU A 71 -1.09 -1.12 19.71
C GLU A 71 0.03 -1.26 18.64
N SER A 72 1.16 -0.55 18.82
CA SER A 72 2.34 -0.69 17.95
C SER A 72 2.95 -2.09 18.04
N TRP A 73 3.06 -2.66 19.25
CA TRP A 73 3.58 -4.01 19.42
C TRP A 73 2.66 -5.07 18.85
N GLU A 74 1.35 -4.96 19.07
CA GLU A 74 0.34 -5.81 18.45
C GLU A 74 0.46 -5.78 16.93
N PHE A 75 0.64 -4.60 16.34
CA PHE A 75 0.87 -4.46 14.90
C PHE A 75 2.11 -5.26 14.44
N TRP A 76 3.26 -5.11 15.08
CA TRP A 76 4.49 -5.81 14.65
C TRP A 76 4.49 -7.32 14.91
N LEU A 77 3.83 -7.75 15.99
CA LEU A 77 3.57 -9.17 16.27
C LEU A 77 2.67 -9.75 15.16
N ASN A 78 1.62 -9.02 14.78
CA ASN A 78 0.70 -9.40 13.70
C ASN A 78 1.37 -9.48 12.32
N GLU A 79 2.33 -8.62 12.03
CA GLU A 79 3.12 -8.66 10.79
C GLU A 79 4.16 -9.81 10.81
N GLY A 80 4.34 -10.48 11.95
CA GLY A 80 5.16 -11.69 12.06
C GLY A 80 6.68 -11.46 11.97
N ILE A 81 7.12 -10.21 12.10
CA ILE A 81 8.55 -9.82 12.10
C ILE A 81 9.09 -9.53 13.51
N VAL A 82 8.22 -9.58 14.51
CA VAL A 82 8.55 -9.51 15.93
C VAL A 82 7.92 -10.70 16.63
N LYS A 83 8.63 -11.29 17.61
CA LYS A 83 8.17 -12.39 18.45
C LYS A 83 8.35 -12.04 19.92
N ARG A 84 7.42 -12.41 20.79
CA ARG A 84 7.60 -12.37 22.25
C ARG A 84 7.71 -13.79 22.81
N VAL A 85 8.64 -13.99 23.73
CA VAL A 85 8.85 -15.26 24.43
C VAL A 85 8.97 -14.96 25.91
N TYR A 86 8.28 -15.74 26.73
CA TYR A 86 8.40 -15.65 28.17
C TYR A 86 9.57 -16.50 28.65
N ASP A 87 10.50 -15.88 29.36
CA ASP A 87 11.61 -16.55 30.03
C ASP A 87 11.22 -16.85 31.48
N GLU A 88 11.05 -18.14 31.77
CA GLU A 88 10.65 -18.63 33.10
C GLU A 88 11.74 -18.43 34.16
N GLU A 89 13.03 -18.40 33.77
CA GLU A 89 14.14 -18.27 34.72
C GLU A 89 14.28 -16.83 35.21
N THR A 90 14.17 -15.87 34.29
CA THR A 90 14.26 -14.44 34.59
C THR A 90 12.91 -13.81 34.93
N ASN A 91 11.81 -14.54 34.72
CA ASN A 91 10.42 -14.08 34.88
C ASN A 91 10.17 -12.80 34.05
N GLN A 92 10.70 -12.77 32.82
CA GLN A 92 10.65 -11.62 31.91
C GLN A 92 10.14 -12.04 30.53
N GLU A 93 9.43 -11.11 29.87
CA GLU A 93 9.05 -11.27 28.48
C GLU A 93 10.14 -10.67 27.58
N ILE A 94 10.69 -11.48 26.70
CA ILE A 94 11.76 -11.11 25.77
C ILE A 94 11.14 -10.87 24.39
N THR A 95 11.40 -9.68 23.82
CA THR A 95 10.98 -9.32 22.47
C THR A 95 12.13 -9.56 21.48
N TYR A 96 11.91 -10.44 20.51
CA TYR A 96 12.83 -10.75 19.41
C TYR A 96 12.41 -10.05 18.13
N PHE A 97 13.38 -9.40 17.46
CA PHE A 97 13.23 -8.93 16.09
C PHE A 97 13.70 -10.04 15.14
N LEU A 98 12.81 -10.54 14.31
CA LEU A 98 13.14 -11.60 13.36
C LEU A 98 13.84 -11.02 12.13
N SER A 99 14.82 -11.75 11.60
CA SER A 99 15.49 -11.40 10.35
C SER A 99 14.53 -11.63 9.18
N ILE A 100 14.13 -10.54 8.52
CA ILE A 100 13.17 -10.63 7.41
C ILE A 100 13.81 -11.37 6.24
N ARG A 101 15.12 -11.23 6.04
CA ARG A 101 15.87 -12.02 5.06
C ARG A 101 15.76 -13.52 5.32
N GLU A 102 16.00 -13.97 6.54
CA GLU A 102 15.97 -15.40 6.87
C GLU A 102 14.53 -15.95 6.73
N ILE A 103 13.54 -15.15 7.10
CA ILE A 103 12.12 -15.43 6.83
C ILE A 103 11.88 -15.64 5.32
N VAL A 104 12.36 -14.72 4.48
CA VAL A 104 12.16 -14.77 3.03
C VAL A 104 12.89 -15.95 2.38
N LEU A 105 14.00 -16.39 2.97
CA LEU A 105 14.75 -17.56 2.53
C LEU A 105 14.14 -18.88 3.02
N GLY A 106 13.17 -18.84 3.94
CA GLY A 106 12.56 -20.03 4.55
C GLY A 106 13.44 -20.69 5.61
N GLU A 107 14.48 -20.00 6.08
CA GLU A 107 15.44 -20.51 7.08
C GLU A 107 14.91 -20.34 8.52
N ILE A 108 13.99 -19.41 8.72
CA ILE A 108 13.22 -19.26 9.96
C ILE A 108 11.74 -19.05 9.64
N GLU A 109 10.88 -19.60 10.49
CA GLU A 109 9.44 -19.34 10.42
C GLU A 109 9.13 -17.92 10.88
N ARG A 110 8.14 -17.28 10.24
CA ARG A 110 7.56 -16.03 10.78
C ARG A 110 6.92 -16.33 12.13
N ALA A 111 6.92 -15.34 13.02
CA ALA A 111 6.20 -15.48 14.27
C ALA A 111 4.70 -15.64 13.98
N GLU A 112 4.12 -16.75 14.42
CA GLU A 112 2.68 -16.90 14.49
C GLU A 112 2.16 -16.05 15.64
N TYR A 113 1.34 -15.05 15.33
CA TYR A 113 0.50 -14.42 16.32
C TYR A 113 -0.75 -15.28 16.48
N ILE A 114 -0.98 -15.81 17.68
CA ILE A 114 -2.20 -16.53 18.04
C ILE A 114 -3.07 -15.54 18.85
N PRO A 115 -4.11 -14.93 18.27
CA PRO A 115 -5.09 -14.18 19.04
C PRO A 115 -5.85 -15.14 19.97
N GLU A 116 -6.28 -14.66 21.13
CA GLU A 116 -7.19 -15.43 22.00
C GLU A 116 -8.46 -15.81 21.21
N GLU A 117 -8.77 -17.11 21.23
CA GLU A 117 -9.71 -17.84 20.38
C GLU A 117 -10.97 -17.08 19.94
N LYS A 118 -11.21 -17.07 18.62
CA LYS A 118 -12.57 -17.09 18.07
C LYS A 118 -12.72 -18.25 17.11
N THR A 119 -13.44 -19.26 17.59
CA THR A 119 -14.02 -20.35 16.81
C THR A 119 -15.19 -19.82 15.98
N ASN A 120 -15.32 -20.25 14.72
CA ASN A 120 -16.56 -20.76 14.07
C ASN A 120 -16.43 -20.83 12.53
N MET A 121 -15.72 -21.84 12.01
CA MET A 121 -15.60 -22.10 10.58
C MET A 121 -16.98 -22.31 9.90
N PRO A 122 -17.38 -21.53 8.88
CA PRO A 122 -18.65 -21.73 8.18
C PRO A 122 -18.61 -22.94 7.24
N ASN A 123 -19.80 -23.48 7.00
CA ASN A 123 -20.11 -24.79 6.42
C ASN A 123 -19.83 -24.95 4.91
N ASN A 124 -18.70 -24.45 4.38
CA ASN A 124 -18.37 -24.47 2.94
C ASN A 124 -16.88 -24.75 2.64
N SER A 125 -16.29 -25.73 3.32
CA SER A 125 -14.85 -26.05 3.33
C SER A 125 -14.19 -26.13 1.96
N ASN A 126 -14.82 -26.77 0.97
CA ASN A 126 -14.22 -26.93 -0.37
C ASN A 126 -14.02 -25.60 -1.11
N SER A 127 -14.97 -24.67 -1.01
CA SER A 127 -14.88 -23.37 -1.68
C SER A 127 -13.79 -22.47 -1.06
N ILE A 128 -13.63 -22.58 0.25
CA ILE A 128 -12.61 -21.85 1.01
C ILE A 128 -11.21 -22.41 0.70
N SER A 129 -11.05 -23.73 0.65
CA SER A 129 -9.79 -24.36 0.25
C SER A 129 -9.37 -23.94 -1.16
N GLN A 130 -10.29 -23.97 -2.13
CA GLN A 130 -10.01 -23.53 -3.50
C GLN A 130 -9.62 -22.05 -3.58
N MET A 131 -10.27 -21.19 -2.79
CA MET A 131 -9.91 -19.78 -2.70
C MET A 131 -8.46 -19.61 -2.21
N PHE A 132 -8.06 -20.31 -1.14
CA PHE A 132 -6.69 -20.22 -0.64
C PHE A 132 -5.67 -20.74 -1.66
N GLU A 133 -5.91 -21.91 -2.26
CA GLU A 133 -5.06 -22.44 -3.33
C GLU A 133 -4.91 -21.44 -4.49
N GLU A 134 -6.00 -20.77 -4.89
CA GLU A 134 -5.96 -19.76 -5.94
C GLU A 134 -5.18 -18.50 -5.54
N ILE A 135 -5.35 -18.02 -4.31
CA ILE A 135 -4.62 -16.85 -3.81
C ILE A 135 -3.13 -17.16 -3.73
N GLU A 136 -2.75 -18.29 -3.14
CA GLU A 136 -1.36 -18.72 -2.99
C GLU A 136 -0.70 -18.95 -4.35
N SER A 137 -1.39 -19.63 -5.26
CA SER A 137 -0.93 -19.81 -6.64
C SER A 137 -0.77 -18.48 -7.37
N PHE A 138 -1.68 -17.52 -7.16
CA PHE A 138 -1.55 -16.19 -7.76
C PHE A 138 -0.37 -15.39 -7.18
N LEU A 139 -0.17 -15.46 -5.87
CA LEU A 139 0.89 -14.74 -5.17
C LEU A 139 2.26 -15.41 -5.29
N GLN A 140 2.31 -16.69 -5.63
CA GLN A 140 3.50 -17.55 -5.62
C GLN A 140 4.15 -17.64 -4.23
N ILE A 141 3.34 -17.56 -3.18
CA ILE A 141 3.73 -17.70 -1.77
C ILE A 141 2.59 -18.38 -1.00
N GLU A 142 2.92 -19.03 0.10
CA GLU A 142 1.95 -19.60 1.03
C GLU A 142 1.43 -18.51 1.98
N LEU A 143 0.14 -18.58 2.33
CA LEU A 143 -0.48 -17.73 3.33
C LEU A 143 -0.22 -18.30 4.73
N ASN A 144 0.15 -17.45 5.67
CA ASN A 144 0.33 -17.89 7.05
C ASN A 144 -1.00 -17.97 7.83
N ALA A 145 -1.00 -18.60 9.00
CA ALA A 145 -2.19 -18.79 9.83
C ALA A 145 -2.96 -17.48 10.12
N ASN A 146 -2.28 -16.36 10.39
CA ASN A 146 -2.91 -15.06 10.63
C ASN A 146 -3.52 -14.48 9.34
N GLU A 147 -2.88 -14.68 8.18
CA GLU A 147 -3.44 -14.27 6.90
C GLU A 147 -4.68 -15.08 6.54
N LEU A 148 -4.63 -16.40 6.76
CA LEU A 148 -5.79 -17.29 6.62
C LEU A 148 -6.92 -16.85 7.54
N GLU A 149 -6.63 -16.63 8.83
CA GLU A 149 -7.59 -16.18 9.83
C GLU A 149 -8.21 -14.82 9.46
N LYS A 150 -7.41 -13.84 9.05
CA LYS A 150 -7.91 -12.53 8.60
C LYS A 150 -8.84 -12.64 7.40
N ILE A 151 -8.54 -13.52 6.45
CA ILE A 151 -9.41 -13.76 5.29
C ILE A 151 -10.71 -14.43 5.75
N LEU A 152 -10.63 -15.45 6.62
CA LEU A 152 -11.81 -16.13 7.17
C LEU A 152 -12.70 -15.17 7.96
N ASN A 153 -12.13 -14.41 8.89
CA ASN A 153 -12.85 -13.40 9.67
C ASN A 153 -13.50 -12.35 8.77
N HIS A 154 -12.83 -11.93 7.69
CA HIS A 154 -13.42 -10.99 6.72
C HIS A 154 -14.62 -11.58 5.97
N ILE A 155 -14.55 -12.87 5.60
CA ILE A 155 -15.68 -13.60 4.99
C ILE A 155 -16.83 -13.71 5.99
N GLU A 156 -16.55 -14.06 7.24
CA GLU A 156 -17.56 -14.17 8.29
C GLU A 156 -18.23 -12.83 8.60
N ASP A 157 -17.45 -11.75 8.69
CA ASP A 157 -17.92 -10.42 9.05
C ASP A 157 -18.79 -9.78 7.95
N LEU A 158 -18.42 -9.97 6.68
CA LEU A 158 -19.06 -9.28 5.55
C LEU A 158 -19.92 -10.18 4.66
N GLY A 159 -19.85 -11.50 4.84
CA GLY A 159 -20.60 -12.46 4.04
C GLY A 159 -20.19 -12.51 2.56
N GLN A 160 -18.98 -12.05 2.22
CA GLN A 160 -18.48 -12.02 0.85
C GLN A 160 -18.12 -13.43 0.35
N GLU A 161 -18.44 -13.74 -0.90
CA GLU A 161 -18.14 -15.06 -1.48
C GLU A 161 -16.62 -15.28 -1.67
N PRO A 162 -16.08 -16.49 -1.45
CA PRO A 162 -14.65 -16.76 -1.60
C PRO A 162 -14.06 -16.31 -2.95
N GLU A 163 -14.84 -16.44 -4.02
CA GLU A 163 -14.46 -16.04 -5.38
C GLU A 163 -14.22 -14.53 -5.52
N ILE A 164 -14.98 -13.69 -4.80
CA ILE A 164 -14.77 -12.23 -4.84
C ILE A 164 -13.48 -11.83 -4.13
N ILE A 165 -13.08 -12.58 -3.10
CA ILE A 165 -11.82 -12.38 -2.37
C ILE A 165 -10.64 -12.59 -3.33
N VAL A 166 -10.62 -13.70 -4.07
CA VAL A 166 -9.60 -13.98 -5.09
C VAL A 166 -9.55 -12.85 -6.13
N GLU A 167 -10.70 -12.40 -6.64
CA GLU A 167 -10.76 -11.31 -7.62
C GLU A 167 -10.31 -9.96 -7.02
N GLY A 168 -10.46 -9.75 -5.71
CA GLY A 168 -9.90 -8.62 -4.98
C GLY A 168 -8.37 -8.57 -5.08
N PHE A 169 -7.70 -9.69 -4.82
CA PHE A 169 -6.24 -9.82 -4.98
C PHE A 169 -5.81 -9.53 -6.42
N LYS A 170 -6.44 -10.21 -7.39
CA LYS A 170 -6.15 -10.03 -8.82
C LYS A 170 -6.40 -8.58 -9.26
N PHE A 171 -7.44 -7.92 -8.76
CA PHE A 171 -7.74 -6.53 -9.09
C PHE A 171 -6.73 -5.55 -8.49
N SER A 172 -6.37 -5.74 -7.22
CA SER A 172 -5.41 -4.89 -6.54
C SER A 172 -4.05 -4.89 -7.24
N ASP A 173 -3.58 -6.07 -7.66
CA ASP A 173 -2.36 -6.21 -8.44
C ASP A 173 -2.48 -5.52 -9.80
N ARG A 174 -3.52 -5.84 -10.58
CA ARG A 174 -3.70 -5.25 -11.93
C ARG A 174 -3.81 -3.73 -11.91
N LYS A 175 -4.44 -3.15 -10.88
CA LYS A 175 -4.73 -1.70 -10.84
C LYS A 175 -3.66 -0.89 -10.11
N TYR A 176 -3.07 -1.45 -9.06
CA TYR A 176 -2.19 -0.71 -8.16
C TYR A 176 -0.83 -1.39 -7.94
N GLY A 177 -0.62 -2.60 -8.45
CA GLY A 177 0.60 -3.39 -8.21
C GLY A 177 0.78 -3.81 -6.76
N LYS A 178 -0.30 -3.78 -5.95
CA LYS A 178 -0.25 -4.09 -4.51
C LYS A 178 -0.87 -5.45 -4.26
N ARG A 179 -0.10 -6.35 -3.65
CA ARG A 179 -0.48 -7.74 -3.38
C ARG A 179 -0.70 -8.05 -1.89
N ASN A 180 -0.47 -7.08 -1.00
CA ASN A 180 -0.59 -7.32 0.44
C ASN A 180 -2.05 -7.48 0.87
N LEU A 181 -2.27 -8.38 1.83
CA LEU A 181 -3.58 -8.74 2.34
C LEU A 181 -4.37 -7.52 2.83
N ASN A 182 -3.79 -6.70 3.72
CA ASN A 182 -4.48 -5.58 4.35
C ASN A 182 -5.05 -4.58 3.32
N TYR A 183 -4.28 -4.27 2.26
CA TYR A 183 -4.72 -3.39 1.18
C TYR A 183 -5.84 -4.01 0.36
N VAL A 184 -5.76 -5.32 0.09
CA VAL A 184 -6.81 -6.07 -0.61
C VAL A 184 -8.09 -6.12 0.22
N LEU A 185 -8.02 -6.43 1.52
CA LEU A 185 -9.17 -6.39 2.42
C LEU A 185 -9.81 -5.00 2.47
N GLY A 186 -9.00 -3.92 2.43
CA GLY A 186 -9.50 -2.56 2.31
C GLY A 186 -10.29 -2.31 1.01
N ILE A 187 -9.84 -2.85 -0.12
CA ILE A 187 -10.60 -2.80 -1.38
C ILE A 187 -11.91 -3.58 -1.25
N LEU A 188 -11.87 -4.77 -0.67
CA LEU A 188 -13.02 -5.65 -0.49
C LEU A 188 -14.08 -5.04 0.42
N ARG A 189 -13.67 -4.36 1.51
CA ARG A 189 -14.58 -3.56 2.35
C ARG A 189 -15.29 -2.46 1.56
N ASN A 190 -14.56 -1.75 0.69
CA ASN A 190 -15.17 -0.73 -0.16
C ASN A 190 -16.14 -1.34 -1.18
N TRP A 191 -15.85 -2.54 -1.70
CA TRP A 191 -16.76 -3.25 -2.58
C TRP A 191 -18.04 -3.67 -1.86
N HIS A 192 -17.93 -4.18 -0.63
CA HIS A 192 -19.08 -4.50 0.21
C HIS A 192 -19.97 -3.27 0.44
N LEU A 193 -19.37 -2.12 0.78
CA LEU A 193 -20.12 -0.86 0.93
C LEU A 193 -20.82 -0.42 -0.37
N ASP A 194 -20.24 -0.74 -1.53
CA ASP A 194 -20.84 -0.51 -2.85
C ASP A 194 -21.89 -1.59 -3.23
N GLY A 195 -22.18 -2.54 -2.35
CA GLY A 195 -23.10 -3.66 -2.56
C GLY A 195 -22.55 -4.72 -3.52
N ILE A 196 -21.24 -4.97 -3.49
CA ILE A 196 -20.54 -5.93 -4.35
C ILE A 196 -19.93 -7.02 -3.47
N ASP A 197 -20.68 -8.10 -3.30
CA ASP A 197 -20.28 -9.24 -2.46
C ASP A 197 -20.12 -10.55 -3.23
N THR A 198 -20.65 -10.59 -4.45
CA THR A 198 -20.58 -11.73 -5.36
C THR A 198 -19.88 -11.37 -6.67
N MET A 199 -19.40 -12.39 -7.40
CA MET A 199 -18.88 -12.19 -8.74
C MET A 199 -19.93 -11.67 -9.73
N GLU A 200 -21.22 -11.94 -9.47
CA GLU A 200 -22.33 -11.42 -10.26
C GLU A 200 -22.52 -9.91 -10.05
N ASP A 201 -22.44 -9.44 -8.82
CA ASP A 201 -22.55 -8.02 -8.49
C ASP A 201 -21.41 -7.21 -9.10
N LEU A 202 -20.20 -7.76 -9.08
CA LEU A 202 -19.03 -7.14 -9.69
C LEU A 202 -19.23 -6.99 -11.21
N LYS A 203 -19.78 -8.02 -11.88
CA LYS A 203 -20.11 -7.96 -13.31
C LYS A 203 -21.16 -6.88 -13.59
N LYS A 204 -22.26 -6.84 -12.83
CA LYS A 204 -23.30 -5.81 -12.93
C LYS A 204 -22.73 -4.41 -12.73
N ALA A 205 -21.85 -4.22 -11.75
CA ALA A 205 -21.20 -2.94 -11.47
C ALA A 205 -20.30 -2.48 -12.65
N ARG A 206 -19.54 -3.40 -13.26
CA ARG A 206 -18.72 -3.12 -14.45
C ARG A 206 -19.57 -2.75 -15.66
N GLU A 207 -20.69 -3.43 -15.88
CA GLU A 207 -21.63 -3.13 -16.97
C GLU A 207 -22.29 -1.75 -16.81
N ARG A 208 -22.70 -1.39 -15.58
CA ARG A 208 -23.24 -0.06 -15.27
C ARG A 208 -22.23 1.05 -15.54
N LYS A 209 -20.94 0.84 -15.21
CA LYS A 209 -19.87 1.80 -15.52
C LYS A 209 -19.61 1.91 -17.03
N ASN A 210 -19.60 0.78 -17.75
CA ASN A 210 -19.42 0.73 -19.20
C ASN A 210 -20.56 1.40 -19.97
N THR A 211 -21.82 1.18 -19.56
CA THR A 211 -22.99 1.81 -20.19
C THR A 211 -23.03 3.32 -19.94
N LYS A 212 -22.68 3.79 -18.73
CA LYS A 212 -22.52 5.22 -18.46
C LYS A 212 -21.39 5.84 -19.30
N ALA A 213 -20.23 5.19 -19.41
CA ALA A 213 -19.12 5.66 -20.24
C ALA A 213 -19.47 5.70 -21.74
N LYS A 214 -20.17 4.68 -22.25
CA LYS A 214 -20.70 4.65 -23.63
C LYS A 214 -21.71 5.77 -23.87
N LYS A 215 -22.66 6.01 -22.95
CA LYS A 215 -23.63 7.13 -23.04
C LYS A 215 -22.95 8.50 -23.04
N ILE A 216 -21.89 8.71 -22.25
CA ILE A 216 -21.09 9.95 -22.26
C ILE A 216 -20.36 10.11 -23.60
N LYS A 217 -19.76 9.05 -24.14
CA LYS A 217 -19.13 9.07 -25.48
C LYS A 217 -20.15 9.33 -26.60
N LEU A 218 -21.34 8.75 -26.54
CA LEU A 218 -22.45 9.00 -27.47
C LEU A 218 -22.92 10.46 -27.43
N LYS A 219 -23.11 11.04 -26.23
CA LYS A 219 -23.45 12.47 -26.07
C LYS A 219 -22.36 13.39 -26.65
N ARG A 220 -21.08 13.06 -26.47
CA ARG A 220 -19.94 13.80 -27.06
C ARG A 220 -19.84 13.63 -28.59
N SER A 221 -20.25 12.48 -29.13
CA SER A 221 -20.31 12.23 -30.58
C SER A 221 -21.45 13.01 -31.25
N TYR A 222 -22.61 13.09 -30.59
CA TYR A 222 -23.77 13.87 -31.06
C TYR A 222 -23.54 15.38 -31.01
N TYR A 223 -22.75 15.88 -30.06
CA TYR A 223 -22.34 17.29 -30.00
C TYR A 223 -20.94 17.48 -30.61
N ARG A 224 -20.82 17.22 -31.91
CA ARG A 224 -19.67 17.68 -32.71
C ARG A 224 -20.19 18.78 -33.65
N PRO A 225 -19.88 20.07 -33.41
CA PRO A 225 -20.26 21.13 -34.33
C PRO A 225 -19.65 20.83 -35.70
N LYS A 226 -20.48 20.70 -36.73
CA LYS A 226 -20.01 20.58 -38.11
C LYS A 226 -19.44 21.93 -38.56
N ASN A 227 -18.28 21.85 -39.20
CA ASN A 227 -17.62 22.82 -40.09
C ASN A 227 -16.73 23.90 -39.47
N ASN A 228 -15.41 23.65 -39.58
CA ASN A 228 -14.41 24.66 -39.95
C ASN A 228 -13.22 24.02 -40.72
N LEU A 229 -13.41 22.88 -41.38
CA LEU A 229 -12.36 22.22 -42.19
C LEU A 229 -12.15 22.88 -43.56
N GLU A 230 -13.09 23.71 -44.04
CA GLU A 230 -12.94 24.42 -45.31
C GLU A 230 -12.05 25.68 -45.22
N LYS A 231 -11.76 26.19 -44.02
CA LYS A 231 -10.86 27.36 -43.85
C LYS A 231 -9.38 26.99 -43.69
N ALA A 232 -9.06 25.72 -43.45
CA ALA A 232 -7.68 25.26 -43.30
C ALA A 232 -6.98 25.05 -44.65
N GLN A 233 -7.71 24.67 -45.70
CA GLN A 233 -7.12 24.42 -47.03
C GLN A 233 -6.83 25.70 -47.82
N VAL A 234 -7.38 26.86 -47.42
CA VAL A 234 -7.12 28.15 -48.09
C VAL A 234 -5.88 28.85 -47.51
N LEU A 235 -5.44 28.51 -46.30
CA LEU A 235 -4.26 29.13 -45.68
C LEU A 235 -2.93 28.41 -46.00
N GLU A 236 -2.95 27.15 -46.45
CA GLU A 236 -1.73 26.38 -46.72
C GLU A 236 -1.08 26.67 -48.08
N GLN A 237 -1.69 27.50 -48.94
CA GLN A 237 -1.10 27.88 -50.24
C GLN A 237 -0.30 29.20 -50.22
N ASN A 238 -0.22 29.91 -49.10
CA ASN A 238 0.53 31.16 -49.01
C ASN A 238 1.34 31.22 -47.71
N THR A 239 2.50 30.58 -47.69
CA THR A 239 3.75 31.08 -47.06
C THR A 239 4.87 30.08 -47.36
N GLY A 240 5.51 30.26 -48.51
CA GLY A 240 6.89 29.87 -48.67
C GLY A 240 7.80 30.89 -47.98
N ASP A 241 8.88 30.37 -47.42
CA ASP A 241 10.15 31.04 -47.11
C ASP A 241 10.13 32.13 -46.01
N GLU A 242 10.61 31.76 -44.81
CA GLU A 242 11.94 32.14 -44.31
C GLU A 242 12.09 31.80 -42.80
N ASP A 243 13.28 31.29 -42.44
CA ASP A 243 13.89 31.26 -41.11
C ASP A 243 13.32 30.38 -39.98
N GLY A 244 13.75 29.12 -39.99
CA GLY A 244 14.68 28.62 -38.96
C GLY A 244 14.39 28.91 -37.48
N LYS A 245 13.22 28.52 -36.95
CA LYS A 245 13.05 28.26 -35.49
C LYS A 245 12.25 26.97 -35.28
N LYS A 246 12.82 26.07 -34.47
CA LYS A 246 12.20 24.82 -33.99
C LYS A 246 10.74 25.05 -33.56
N PRO A 247 9.81 24.11 -33.80
CA PRO A 247 8.44 24.24 -33.32
C PRO A 247 8.46 24.34 -31.79
N LYS A 248 7.93 25.45 -31.26
CA LYS A 248 7.76 25.63 -29.81
C LYS A 248 6.82 24.54 -29.31
N ASN A 249 7.24 23.80 -28.28
CA ASN A 249 6.47 22.73 -27.67
C ASN A 249 5.08 23.30 -27.27
N ILE A 250 4.03 22.47 -27.36
CA ILE A 250 2.65 22.82 -27.02
C ILE A 250 2.56 23.40 -25.61
N ASP A 251 3.43 22.93 -24.71
CA ASP A 251 3.56 23.44 -23.35
C ASP A 251 3.96 24.92 -23.29
N ASP A 252 4.84 25.40 -24.18
CA ASP A 252 5.24 26.82 -24.26
C ASP A 252 4.10 27.70 -24.78
N ILE A 253 3.28 27.18 -25.70
CA ILE A 253 2.12 27.89 -26.25
C ILE A 253 1.02 28.02 -25.19
N LEU A 254 0.81 26.98 -24.38
CA LEU A 254 -0.14 26.98 -23.28
C LEU A 254 0.31 27.91 -22.14
N LEU A 255 1.60 27.92 -21.82
CA LEU A 255 2.18 28.81 -20.81
C LEU A 255 2.04 30.28 -21.22
N GLN A 256 2.30 30.61 -22.49
CA GLN A 256 2.16 31.98 -22.99
C GLN A 256 0.70 32.45 -22.96
N ARG A 257 -0.26 31.60 -23.35
CA ARG A 257 -1.70 31.90 -23.26
C ARG A 257 -2.19 32.08 -21.83
N MET A 258 -1.59 31.39 -20.85
CA MET A 258 -1.90 31.59 -19.43
C MET A 258 -1.34 32.91 -18.89
N ILE A 259 -0.18 33.35 -19.37
CA ILE A 259 0.42 34.64 -19.01
C ILE A 259 -0.38 35.81 -19.59
N ASP A 260 -0.81 35.71 -20.85
CA ASP A 260 -1.56 36.79 -21.51
C ASP A 260 -2.97 36.97 -20.91
N LYS A 261 -3.66 35.87 -20.57
CA LYS A 261 -4.94 35.93 -19.83
C LYS A 261 -4.84 36.56 -18.43
N LYS A 262 -3.68 36.43 -17.77
CA LYS A 262 -3.44 37.10 -16.47
C LYS A 262 -3.21 38.61 -16.62
N LYS A 263 -2.73 39.08 -17.77
CA LYS A 263 -2.52 40.52 -18.03
C LYS A 263 -3.82 41.24 -18.41
N ASP A 264 -4.75 40.57 -19.10
CA ASP A 264 -6.05 41.16 -19.45
C ASP A 264 -6.98 41.30 -18.22
N ASN A 265 -6.89 40.39 -17.25
CA ASN A 265 -7.66 40.47 -16.00
C ASN A 265 -7.14 41.51 -14.99
N GLN A 266 -6.01 42.18 -15.25
CA GLN A 266 -5.47 43.26 -14.39
C GLN A 266 -5.62 44.66 -15.01
N LYS A 267 -6.27 44.79 -16.18
CA LYS A 267 -6.59 46.09 -16.80
C LYS A 267 -8.09 46.40 -16.81
N GLY A 268 -8.86 45.65 -16.02
CA GLY A 268 -10.32 45.76 -15.92
C GLY A 268 -10.83 46.03 -14.50
N GLU A 269 -10.05 46.76 -13.69
CA GLU A 269 -10.50 47.48 -12.48
C GLU A 269 -9.87 48.87 -12.47
#